data_AF-A0A3N5UX88-F1
#
_entry.id   AF-A0A3N5UX88-F1
#
_cell.length_a   1.000
_cell.length_b   1.000
_cell.length_c   1.000
_cell.angle_alpha   90.00
_cell.angle_beta   90.00
_cell.angle_gamma   90.00
#
_symmetry.space_group_name_H-M   'P 1'
#
loop_
_entity.id
_entity.type
_entity.pdbx_description
1 polymer ?
#
loop_
_entity_poly.entity_id
_entity_poly.type
_entity_poly.pdbx_seq_one_letter_code
_entity_poly.pdbx_strand_id
1 'polypeptide(L)' 'MRKVVVGTFLTLDGVMQAPGAPQEDTEGGFKHGGWQMPYFDEDSGEIMNKNIAAT' A
#
# COMPACT_ATOMS: atom_id res chain seq x y z
N MET A 1 -7.59 25.31 -11.34
CA MET A 1 -6.54 24.53 -10.65
C MET A 1 -6.74 23.05 -10.96
N ARG A 2 -5.69 22.29 -11.22
CA ARG A 2 -5.78 20.83 -11.45
C ARG A 2 -5.77 20.10 -10.09
N LYS A 3 -6.39 18.92 -10.03
CA LYS A 3 -6.40 18.06 -8.84
C LYS A 3 -5.18 17.13 -8.85
N VAL A 4 -4.64 16.83 -7.67
CA VAL A 4 -3.64 15.76 -7.46
C VAL A 4 -4.31 14.69 -6.59
N VAL A 5 -4.24 13.45 -7.03
CA VAL A 5 -4.79 12.28 -6.33
C VAL A 5 -3.62 11.39 -5.90
N VAL A 6 -3.65 10.89 -4.67
CA VAL A 6 -2.58 10.05 -4.10
C VAL A 6 -3.20 8.77 -3.52
N GLY A 7 -2.67 7.62 -3.94
CA GLY A 7 -2.90 6.34 -3.28
C GLY A 7 -1.70 6.00 -2.40
N THR A 8 -1.93 5.51 -1.19
CA THR A 8 -0.86 5.16 -0.25
C THR A 8 -1.19 3.88 0.50
N PHE A 9 -0.13 3.18 0.91
CA PHE A 9 -0.17 2.07 1.84
C PHE A 9 0.39 2.55 3.17
N LEU A 10 -0.40 2.41 4.22
CA LEU A 10 -0.10 2.93 5.55
C LEU A 10 -0.53 1.92 6.60
N THR A 11 0.38 1.53 7.49
CA THR A 11 0.04 0.70 8.64
C THR A 11 -0.71 1.51 9.71
N LEU A 12 -1.41 0.85 10.64
CA LEU A 12 -2.16 1.52 11.71
C LEU A 12 -1.27 2.38 12.64
N ASP A 13 0.00 2.01 12.78
CA ASP A 13 1.01 2.73 13.56
C ASP A 13 1.79 3.78 12.74
N GLY A 14 1.43 3.99 11.46
CA GLY A 14 1.91 5.13 10.68
C GLY A 14 3.12 4.86 9.78
N VAL A 15 3.48 3.61 9.52
CA VAL A 15 4.58 3.25 8.60
C VAL A 15 4.09 3.34 7.15
N MET A 16 4.75 4.17 6.36
CA MET A 16 4.55 4.27 4.90
C MET A 16 5.60 3.40 4.19
N GLN A 17 5.15 2.30 3.61
CA GLN A 17 6.02 1.35 2.92
C GLN A 17 5.23 0.60 1.85
N ALA A 18 5.91 0.10 0.82
CA ALA A 18 5.32 -0.86 -0.09
C ALA A 18 4.96 -2.18 0.64
N PRO A 19 3.81 -2.80 0.32
CA PRO A 19 3.18 -3.75 1.23
C PRO A 19 3.35 -5.23 0.83
N GLY A 20 4.08 -5.51 -0.26
CA GLY A 20 3.99 -6.79 -0.97
C GLY A 20 5.08 -7.78 -0.57
N ALA A 21 6.35 -7.44 -0.79
CA ALA A 21 7.44 -8.37 -0.55
C ALA A 21 7.85 -8.38 0.93
N PRO A 22 8.12 -9.54 1.54
CA PRO A 22 8.64 -9.62 2.91
C PRO A 22 9.97 -8.90 3.15
N GLN A 23 10.75 -8.68 2.07
CA GLN A 23 12.03 -7.98 2.08
C GLN A 23 11.98 -6.63 1.36
N GLU A 24 10.79 -6.09 1.08
CA GLU A 24 10.69 -4.68 0.70
C GLU A 24 11.22 -3.82 1.85
N ASP A 25 12.04 -2.82 1.51
CA ASP A 25 12.61 -1.80 2.38
C ASP A 25 12.82 -2.21 3.85
N THR A 26 13.94 -2.90 4.11
CA THR A 26 14.29 -3.41 5.43
C THR A 26 14.94 -2.37 6.35
N GLU A 27 15.06 -1.12 5.88
CA GLU A 27 15.60 -0.01 6.65
C GLU A 27 14.60 0.44 7.74
N GLY A 28 15.08 1.16 8.77
CA GLY A 28 14.21 1.66 9.85
C GLY A 28 13.67 0.61 10.82
N GLY A 29 13.94 -0.69 10.62
CA GLY A 29 13.64 -1.76 11.58
C GLY A 29 12.18 -2.20 11.60
N PHE A 30 11.41 -1.86 10.57
CA PHE A 30 10.05 -2.38 10.40
C PHE A 30 10.09 -3.89 10.13
N LYS A 31 9.35 -4.67 10.93
CA LYS A 31 9.46 -6.14 10.95
C LYS A 31 8.37 -6.86 10.15
N HIS A 32 7.44 -6.12 9.58
CA HIS A 32 6.26 -6.67 8.93
C HIS A 32 6.27 -6.41 7.41
N GLY A 33 7.44 -6.53 6.77
CA GLY A 33 7.50 -6.52 5.31
C GLY A 33 6.50 -7.54 4.72
N GLY A 34 5.86 -7.18 3.62
CA GLY A 34 4.83 -8.02 3.00
C GLY A 34 3.52 -8.12 3.79
N TRP A 35 3.27 -7.19 4.72
CA TRP A 35 2.12 -7.23 5.64
C TRP A 35 0.77 -7.33 4.95
N GLN A 36 0.61 -6.87 3.70
CA GLN A 36 -0.69 -6.93 3.01
C GLN A 36 -0.93 -8.30 2.38
N MET A 37 0.12 -9.03 1.98
CA MET A 37 -0.05 -10.29 1.23
C MET A 37 -0.96 -11.32 1.89
N PRO A 38 -0.95 -11.53 3.22
CA PRO A 38 -1.89 -12.44 3.88
C PRO A 38 -3.36 -12.01 3.81
N TYR A 39 -3.62 -10.74 3.51
CA TYR A 39 -4.95 -10.12 3.50
C TYR A 39 -5.36 -9.63 2.10
N PHE A 40 -4.49 -9.77 1.10
CA PHE A 40 -4.78 -9.27 -0.23
C PHE A 40 -5.84 -10.14 -0.89
N ASP A 41 -6.89 -9.50 -1.37
CA ASP A 41 -8.02 -10.11 -2.06
C ASP A 41 -8.37 -9.36 -3.36
N GLU A 42 -9.34 -9.90 -4.09
CA GLU A 42 -9.79 -9.32 -5.36
C GLU A 42 -10.37 -7.91 -5.15
N ASP A 43 -11.13 -7.72 -4.07
CA ASP A 43 -11.71 -6.43 -3.68
C ASP A 43 -10.63 -5.36 -3.45
N SER A 44 -9.54 -5.72 -2.76
CA SER A 44 -8.38 -4.85 -2.56
C SER A 44 -7.77 -4.39 -3.89
N GLY A 45 -7.62 -5.31 -4.85
CA GLY A 45 -7.13 -5.01 -6.19
C GLY A 45 -8.07 -4.09 -6.98
N GLU A 46 -9.38 -4.35 -6.93
CA GLU A 46 -10.37 -3.51 -7.58
C GLU A 46 -10.39 -2.08 -7.05
N ILE A 47 -10.35 -1.91 -5.72
CA ILE A 47 -10.34 -0.60 -5.08
C ILE A 47 -9.11 0.19 -5.52
N MET A 48 -7.94 -0.45 -5.55
CA MET A 48 -6.71 0.20 -5.98
C MET A 48 -6.81 0.68 -7.43
N ASN A 49 -7.32 -0.17 -8.33
CA ASN A 49 -7.53 0.18 -9.73
C ASN A 49 -8.54 1.32 -9.91
N LYS A 50 -9.66 1.30 -9.18
CA LYS A 50 -10.66 2.39 -9.20
C LYS A 50 -10.04 3.72 -8.79
N ASN A 51 -9.19 3.73 -7.77
CA ASN A 51 -8.57 4.95 -7.27
C ASN A 51 -7.51 5.53 -8.21
N ILE A 52 -6.79 4.69 -8.96
CA ILE A 52 -5.77 5.13 -9.93
C ILE A 52 -6.40 5.50 -11.28
N ALA A 53 -7.46 4.80 -11.72
CA ALA A 53 -8.09 5.00 -13.04
C ALA A 53 -9.10 6.17 -13.10
N ALA A 54 -9.49 6.74 -11.95
CA ALA A 54 -10.50 7.81 -11.90
C ALA A 54 -9.97 9.23 -12.24
N THR A 55 -8.77 9.34 -12.80
CA THR A 55 -8.16 10.58 -13.32
C THR A 55 -8.21 10.68 -14.83
#